data_AF-A0A812WR27-F1
#
_entry.id   AF-A0A812WR27-F1
#
_cell.length_a   1.000
_cell.length_b   1.000
_cell.length_c   1.000
_cell.angle_alpha   90.00
_cell.angle_beta   90.00
_cell.angle_gamma   90.00
#
_symmetry.space_group_name_H-M   'P 1'
#
loop_
_entity.id
_entity.type
_entity.pdbx_description
1 polymer ?
#
loop_
_entity_poly.entity_id
_entity_poly.type
_entity_poly.pdbx_seq_one_letter_code
_entity_poly.pdbx_strand_id
1 'polypeptide(L)'
;SGLTFWLWRPRRDVFVDKLCIHQTDDKLKVEGVMNMCAFLKHSESMLVCWDRTYAHRLWCILEMAAFLKTHENLDGLTIRPVSWGPTAIALFVGYSTGVVTYMAFFEYLIQLGLSETQLWTRISIVMCLPFLLIFPFVLHAYRKQMRAIEEVQEQLQRFDFKRDPECHCCSVKHVHPVTGKPMLCDHQVIRECVTTWFGSVAEFETVVRERVSNVFTDRLANIPLPYTWLVATTIANFWACIPDMAQAVRSGDHTALLLYFASSLVYWLAGYPAILVTELKVAYWLRRRRSSGIKEAALNFALGVVCAMGFFAVMMSELAFRHVFHDVVVGELVYYSLFVLMAALTWGPAVVSAVRARSLRKGTFRNATPEKVGVDSKSVGFVEGTSPLRDAMWGEFTLGIASFPKLLHRRITFPAPPLYAEGTLVLGDFLEFLGSFPGVGVQRRKWAGAECLENADEKALFTWERAQGAEAQQCEQKLKSQQQQQQQFQQQRQLQQQQQQQQQQQELQQRVLQQQALQRRQAWAQQYQQQYRWHPAQGSMNLHSQMGCNGCQTLASSWPHQQMWYNYPVMAVRYAP
;
A
#
# COMPACT_ATOMS: atom_id res chain seq x y z
N SER A 1 -4.25 10.55 8.67
CA SER A 1 -3.64 9.23 8.34
C SER A 1 -3.54 8.33 9.57
N GLY A 2 -2.81 8.68 10.64
CA GLY A 2 -2.67 7.83 11.84
C GLY A 2 -4.02 7.40 12.46
N LEU A 3 -4.91 8.36 12.71
CA LEU A 3 -6.28 8.11 13.21
C LEU A 3 -7.08 7.14 12.31
N THR A 4 -6.81 7.12 11.00
CA THR A 4 -7.51 6.25 10.05
C THR A 4 -7.18 4.78 10.32
N PHE A 5 -5.95 4.44 10.71
CA PHE A 5 -5.58 3.08 11.10
C PHE A 5 -6.16 2.71 12.47
N TRP A 6 -6.17 3.64 13.43
CA TRP A 6 -6.73 3.40 14.77
C TRP A 6 -8.27 3.23 14.79
N LEU A 7 -8.97 3.89 13.86
CA LEU A 7 -10.44 3.81 13.72
C LEU A 7 -10.89 2.75 12.70
N TRP A 8 -9.96 2.08 12.00
CA TRP A 8 -10.29 1.03 11.04
C TRP A 8 -10.75 -0.24 11.77
N ARG A 9 -12.07 -0.42 11.90
CA ARG A 9 -12.65 -1.72 12.26
C ARG A 9 -12.64 -2.62 11.01
N PRO A 10 -11.90 -3.75 11.00
CA PRO A 10 -12.00 -4.71 9.90
C PRO A 10 -13.44 -5.23 9.82
N ARG A 11 -14.07 -5.10 8.64
CA ARG A 11 -15.45 -5.54 8.36
C ARG A 11 -15.52 -6.92 7.72
N ARG A 12 -14.39 -7.60 7.56
CA ARG A 12 -14.25 -8.88 6.89
C ARG A 12 -13.23 -9.73 7.62
N ASP A 13 -13.53 -11.01 7.76
CA ASP A 13 -12.56 -12.00 8.18
C ASP A 13 -11.55 -12.22 7.04
N VAL A 14 -10.29 -12.49 7.39
CA VAL A 14 -9.21 -12.72 6.43
C VAL A 14 -8.52 -14.02 6.82
N PHE A 15 -8.54 -14.99 5.91
CA PHE A 15 -7.71 -16.18 6.04
C PHE A 15 -6.27 -15.85 5.64
N VAL A 16 -5.33 -16.15 6.53
CA VAL A 16 -3.88 -16.07 6.26
C VAL A 16 -3.29 -17.38 6.74
N ASP A 17 -2.76 -18.17 5.81
CA ASP A 17 -2.16 -19.50 6.02
C ASP A 17 -1.36 -19.61 7.33
N LYS A 18 -0.40 -18.70 7.54
CA LYS A 18 0.55 -18.70 8.66
C LYS A 18 -0.08 -18.34 10.01
N LEU A 19 -1.26 -17.73 10.01
CA LEU A 19 -2.01 -17.31 11.21
C LEU A 19 -3.17 -18.26 11.51
N CYS A 20 -3.79 -18.84 10.47
CA CYS A 20 -4.97 -19.69 10.59
C CYS A 20 -4.62 -21.18 10.71
N ILE A 21 -3.55 -21.65 10.06
CA ILE A 21 -3.04 -23.02 10.22
C ILE A 21 -2.13 -23.07 11.44
N HIS A 22 -2.34 -24.08 12.29
CA HIS A 22 -1.59 -24.24 13.52
C HIS A 22 -0.11 -24.52 13.21
N GLN A 23 0.81 -23.70 13.73
CA GLN A 23 2.23 -23.74 13.35
C GLN A 23 3.09 -24.69 14.20
N THR A 24 2.60 -25.13 15.37
CA THR A 24 3.39 -25.81 16.42
C THR A 24 3.01 -27.27 16.66
N ASP A 25 1.79 -27.68 16.27
CA ASP A 25 1.29 -29.06 16.36
C ASP A 25 1.22 -29.60 14.95
N ASP A 26 2.05 -30.60 14.66
CA ASP A 26 2.19 -31.17 13.32
C ASP A 26 0.90 -31.83 12.81
N LYS A 27 0.04 -32.36 13.70
CA LYS A 27 -1.23 -32.98 13.28
C LYS A 27 -2.23 -31.93 12.81
N LEU A 28 -2.46 -30.90 13.63
CA LEU A 28 -3.34 -29.79 13.28
C LEU A 28 -2.79 -28.98 12.09
N LYS A 29 -1.46 -28.94 11.92
CA LYS A 29 -0.82 -28.37 10.74
C LYS A 29 -1.16 -29.16 9.47
N VAL A 30 -0.96 -30.48 9.49
CA VAL A 30 -1.30 -31.35 8.34
C VAL A 30 -2.80 -31.28 8.04
N GLU A 31 -3.67 -31.34 9.05
CA GLU A 31 -5.12 -31.20 8.88
C GLU A 31 -5.50 -29.85 8.25
N GLY A 32 -4.92 -28.74 8.74
CA GLY A 32 -5.15 -27.41 8.17
C GLY A 32 -4.65 -27.26 6.73
N VAL A 33 -3.50 -27.86 6.41
CA VAL A 33 -2.92 -27.87 5.05
C VAL A 33 -3.76 -28.70 4.08
N MET A 34 -4.19 -29.90 4.47
CA MET A 34 -5.05 -30.75 3.63
C MET A 34 -6.42 -30.10 3.36
N ASN A 35 -6.91 -29.28 4.30
CA ASN A 35 -8.15 -28.51 4.14
C ASN A 35 -7.97 -27.12 3.47
N MET A 36 -6.76 -26.76 3.01
CA MET A 36 -6.50 -25.45 2.38
C MET A 36 -7.49 -25.11 1.25
N CYS A 37 -7.73 -26.08 0.36
CA CYS A 37 -8.65 -25.89 -0.77
C CYS A 37 -10.12 -25.73 -0.32
N ALA A 38 -10.51 -26.27 0.84
CA ALA A 38 -11.84 -26.07 1.41
C ALA A 38 -12.01 -24.62 1.92
N PHE A 39 -11.00 -24.04 2.58
CA PHE A 39 -11.02 -22.63 2.95
C PHE A 39 -11.18 -21.72 1.72
N LEU A 40 -10.47 -22.03 0.62
CA LEU A 40 -10.58 -21.29 -0.64
C LEU A 40 -11.97 -21.43 -1.28
N LYS A 41 -12.58 -22.62 -1.26
CA LYS A 41 -13.96 -22.85 -1.73
C LYS A 41 -14.99 -21.98 -0.98
N HIS A 42 -14.76 -21.70 0.30
CA HIS A 42 -15.64 -20.89 1.14
C HIS A 42 -15.24 -19.40 1.22
N SER A 43 -14.18 -18.98 0.52
CA SER A 43 -13.70 -17.59 0.55
C SER A 43 -14.40 -16.73 -0.50
N GLU A 44 -15.12 -15.68 -0.10
CA GLU A 44 -15.80 -14.76 -1.03
C GLU A 44 -14.86 -14.05 -2.02
N SER A 45 -13.57 -13.90 -1.67
CA SER A 45 -12.59 -13.18 -2.47
C SER A 45 -11.16 -13.64 -2.16
N MET A 46 -10.26 -13.49 -3.13
CA MET A 46 -8.85 -13.84 -3.02
C MET A 46 -7.98 -12.68 -3.50
N LEU A 47 -7.05 -12.23 -2.64
CA LEU A 47 -6.03 -11.23 -2.98
C LEU A 47 -4.70 -11.93 -3.29
N VAL A 48 -4.31 -11.91 -4.57
CA VAL A 48 -3.05 -12.49 -5.03
C VAL A 48 -1.98 -11.41 -5.11
N CYS A 49 -1.13 -11.33 -4.09
CA CYS A 49 0.07 -10.50 -4.08
C CYS A 49 1.20 -11.22 -4.83
N TRP A 50 1.38 -10.91 -6.12
CA TRP A 50 2.33 -11.64 -6.97
C TRP A 50 3.66 -10.88 -7.20
N ASP A 51 4.70 -11.67 -7.42
CA ASP A 51 6.03 -11.26 -7.84
C ASP A 51 6.62 -12.29 -8.82
N ARG A 52 7.87 -12.07 -9.25
CA ARG A 52 8.62 -12.96 -10.16
C ARG A 52 8.76 -14.41 -9.65
N THR A 53 8.60 -14.66 -8.36
CA THR A 53 8.71 -16.00 -7.74
C THR A 53 7.35 -16.67 -7.54
N TYR A 54 6.24 -16.02 -7.91
CA TYR A 54 4.89 -16.55 -7.65
C TYR A 54 4.65 -17.88 -8.36
N ALA A 55 4.98 -17.98 -9.65
CA ALA A 55 4.80 -19.21 -10.42
C ALA A 55 5.82 -20.32 -10.09
N HIS A 56 6.89 -20.02 -9.35
CA HIS A 56 7.81 -21.03 -8.83
C HIS A 56 7.28 -21.71 -7.55
N ARG A 57 6.27 -21.14 -6.90
CA ARG A 57 5.71 -21.62 -5.62
C ARG A 57 4.47 -22.48 -5.86
N LEU A 58 4.60 -23.79 -5.69
CA LEU A 58 3.53 -24.76 -5.99
C LEU A 58 2.24 -24.49 -5.22
N TRP A 59 2.34 -24.16 -3.93
CA TRP A 59 1.19 -23.77 -3.10
C TRP A 59 0.41 -22.60 -3.70
N CYS A 60 1.09 -21.54 -4.13
CA CYS A 60 0.47 -20.36 -4.71
C CYS A 60 -0.29 -20.66 -6.02
N ILE A 61 0.23 -21.60 -6.83
CA ILE A 61 -0.48 -22.07 -8.04
C ILE A 61 -1.69 -22.94 -7.66
N LEU A 62 -1.53 -23.86 -6.69
CA LEU A 62 -2.64 -24.68 -6.19
C LEU A 62 -3.79 -23.82 -5.66
N GLU A 63 -3.48 -22.82 -4.85
CA GLU A 63 -4.46 -21.91 -4.26
C GLU A 63 -5.25 -21.17 -5.34
N MET A 64 -4.56 -20.58 -6.32
CA MET A 64 -5.20 -19.87 -7.42
C MET A 64 -6.03 -20.81 -8.31
N ALA A 65 -5.53 -22.01 -8.61
CA ALA A 65 -6.27 -23.01 -9.38
C ALA A 65 -7.52 -23.54 -8.63
N ALA A 66 -7.43 -23.75 -7.31
CA ALA A 66 -8.54 -24.22 -6.49
C ALA A 66 -9.62 -23.15 -6.31
N PHE A 67 -9.22 -21.89 -6.10
CA PHE A 67 -10.14 -20.75 -6.09
C PHE A 67 -10.87 -20.63 -7.44
N LEU A 68 -10.14 -20.67 -8.56
CA LEU A 68 -10.76 -20.65 -9.89
C LEU A 68 -11.68 -21.86 -10.12
N LYS A 69 -11.27 -23.09 -9.77
CA LYS A 69 -12.10 -24.28 -9.94
C LYS A 69 -13.46 -24.17 -9.20
N THR A 70 -13.49 -23.50 -8.05
CA THR A 70 -14.68 -23.38 -7.20
C THR A 70 -15.53 -22.15 -7.47
N HIS A 71 -15.00 -21.13 -8.16
CA HIS A 71 -15.69 -19.88 -8.41
C HIS A 71 -15.94 -19.67 -9.91
N GLU A 72 -17.22 -19.55 -10.28
CA GLU A 72 -17.63 -19.16 -11.63
C GLU A 72 -17.41 -17.66 -11.86
N ASN A 73 -17.89 -16.82 -10.92
CA ASN A 73 -17.62 -15.39 -10.97
C ASN A 73 -16.21 -15.08 -10.42
N LEU A 74 -15.40 -14.40 -11.23
CA LEU A 74 -14.02 -14.02 -10.92
C LEU A 74 -13.88 -12.61 -10.34
N ASP A 75 -14.97 -11.90 -10.02
CA ASP A 75 -14.95 -10.57 -9.41
C ASP A 75 -14.30 -10.56 -8.02
N GLY A 76 -14.39 -11.68 -7.29
CA GLY A 76 -13.68 -11.88 -6.02
C GLY A 76 -12.16 -12.02 -6.16
N LEU A 77 -11.63 -12.32 -7.35
CA LEU A 77 -10.19 -12.52 -7.57
C LEU A 77 -9.49 -11.22 -7.95
N THR A 78 -8.68 -10.70 -7.03
CA THR A 78 -7.88 -9.49 -7.23
C THR A 78 -6.39 -9.82 -7.25
N ILE A 79 -5.73 -9.65 -8.41
CA ILE A 79 -4.29 -9.86 -8.57
C ILE A 79 -3.55 -8.52 -8.51
N ARG A 80 -2.53 -8.40 -7.64
CA ARG A 80 -1.77 -7.17 -7.40
C ARG A 80 -0.25 -7.43 -7.45
N PRO A 81 0.49 -6.77 -8.35
CA PRO A 81 1.96 -6.77 -8.33
C PRO A 81 2.51 -6.11 -7.07
N VAL A 82 3.41 -6.77 -6.35
CA VAL A 82 4.06 -6.20 -5.16
C VAL A 82 4.92 -4.96 -5.52
N SER A 83 5.42 -4.88 -6.75
CA SER A 83 6.19 -3.75 -7.28
C SER A 83 5.40 -2.44 -7.45
N TRP A 84 4.07 -2.47 -7.43
CA TRP A 84 3.25 -1.26 -7.53
C TRP A 84 3.46 -0.30 -6.35
N GLY A 85 3.66 -0.82 -5.13
CA GLY A 85 3.93 0.01 -3.94
C GLY A 85 5.16 0.92 -4.12
N PRO A 86 6.36 0.35 -4.31
CA PRO A 86 7.58 1.13 -4.58
C PRO A 86 7.47 2.05 -5.80
N THR A 87 6.81 1.60 -6.88
CA THR A 87 6.62 2.41 -8.10
C THR A 87 5.75 3.65 -7.83
N ALA A 88 4.68 3.49 -7.05
CA ALA A 88 3.80 4.60 -6.67
C ALA A 88 4.48 5.57 -5.70
N ILE A 89 5.26 5.06 -4.74
CA ILE A 89 6.06 5.92 -3.84
C ILE A 89 7.07 6.75 -4.67
N ALA A 90 7.77 6.13 -5.62
CA ALA A 90 8.72 6.82 -6.49
C ALA A 90 8.03 7.90 -7.37
N LEU A 91 6.84 7.61 -7.90
CA LEU A 91 6.02 8.59 -8.63
C LEU A 91 5.61 9.77 -7.71
N PHE A 92 5.08 9.48 -6.52
CA PHE A 92 4.65 10.52 -5.58
C PHE A 92 5.81 11.41 -5.13
N VAL A 93 6.98 10.82 -4.84
CA VAL A 93 8.20 11.58 -4.53
C VAL A 93 8.62 12.43 -5.73
N GLY A 94 8.59 11.88 -6.94
CA GLY A 94 8.89 12.62 -8.18
C GLY A 94 8.03 13.88 -8.37
N TYR A 95 6.70 13.74 -8.31
CA TYR A 95 5.78 14.88 -8.42
C TYR A 95 5.93 15.86 -7.24
N SER A 96 6.07 15.36 -6.02
CA SER A 96 6.25 16.22 -4.84
C SER A 96 7.56 17.02 -4.91
N THR A 97 8.65 16.42 -5.41
CA THR A 97 9.90 17.14 -5.67
C THR A 97 9.72 18.16 -6.80
N GLY A 98 8.99 17.85 -7.86
CA GLY A 98 8.61 18.82 -8.91
C GLY A 98 7.88 20.04 -8.34
N VAL A 99 6.84 19.82 -7.53
CA VAL A 99 6.07 20.87 -6.85
C VAL A 99 6.92 21.70 -5.90
N VAL A 100 7.72 21.06 -5.02
CA VAL A 100 8.59 21.80 -4.08
C VAL A 100 9.64 22.62 -4.83
N THR A 101 10.20 22.07 -5.92
CA THR A 101 11.15 22.81 -6.77
C THR A 101 10.46 24.00 -7.44
N TYR A 102 9.24 23.82 -7.97
CA TYR A 102 8.45 24.94 -8.49
C TYR A 102 8.26 26.05 -7.46
N MET A 103 7.70 25.73 -6.28
CA MET A 103 7.42 26.73 -5.24
C MET A 103 8.70 27.45 -4.77
N ALA A 104 9.81 26.73 -4.63
CA ALA A 104 11.09 27.31 -4.19
C ALA A 104 11.74 28.25 -5.23
N PHE A 105 11.54 27.99 -6.53
CA PHE A 105 12.12 28.82 -7.60
C PHE A 105 11.14 29.87 -8.15
N PHE A 106 9.83 29.76 -7.91
CA PHE A 106 8.81 30.66 -8.45
C PHE A 106 9.04 32.12 -8.05
N GLU A 107 9.19 32.40 -6.76
CA GLU A 107 9.44 33.76 -6.24
C GLU A 107 10.74 34.35 -6.80
N TYR A 108 11.81 33.55 -6.82
CA TYR A 108 13.10 33.95 -7.38
C TYR A 108 13.00 34.31 -8.88
N LEU A 109 12.26 33.53 -9.67
CA LEU A 109 12.09 33.78 -11.11
C LEU A 109 11.25 35.04 -11.39
N ILE A 110 10.27 35.36 -10.53
CA ILE A 110 9.50 36.61 -10.60
C ILE A 110 10.40 37.84 -10.34
N GLN A 111 11.27 37.76 -9.33
CA GLN A 111 12.18 38.86 -8.97
C GLN A 111 13.18 39.23 -10.09
N LEU A 112 13.40 38.35 -11.07
CA LEU A 112 14.27 38.62 -12.22
C LEU A 112 13.65 39.55 -13.29
N GLY A 113 12.40 40.00 -13.14
CA GLY A 113 11.77 40.96 -14.06
C GLY A 113 11.62 40.44 -15.50
N LEU A 114 11.48 39.12 -15.66
CA LEU A 114 11.39 38.45 -16.95
C LEU A 114 10.07 38.72 -17.66
N SER A 115 10.06 38.64 -18.99
CA SER A 115 8.79 38.59 -19.72
C SER A 115 8.01 37.31 -19.38
N GLU A 116 6.68 37.36 -19.46
CA GLU A 116 5.80 36.23 -19.14
C GLU A 116 6.26 34.92 -19.82
N THR A 117 6.51 34.95 -21.12
CA THR A 117 6.98 33.78 -21.88
C THR A 117 8.33 33.24 -21.36
N GLN A 118 9.25 34.11 -20.96
CA GLN A 118 10.53 33.68 -20.38
C GLN A 118 10.35 33.08 -18.98
N LEU A 119 9.46 33.65 -18.17
CA LEU A 119 9.12 33.15 -16.84
C LEU A 119 8.54 31.73 -16.92
N TRP A 120 7.47 31.53 -17.70
CA TRP A 120 6.84 30.22 -17.91
C TRP A 120 7.79 29.19 -18.53
N THR A 121 8.64 29.60 -19.49
CA THR A 121 9.65 28.71 -20.08
C THR A 121 10.64 28.23 -19.02
N ARG A 122 11.16 29.13 -18.16
CA ARG A 122 12.10 28.76 -17.09
C ARG A 122 11.45 27.92 -16.00
N ILE A 123 10.22 28.26 -15.58
CA ILE A 123 9.41 27.46 -14.66
C ILE A 123 9.26 26.02 -15.20
N SER A 124 8.89 25.88 -16.47
CA SER A 124 8.67 24.58 -17.11
C SER A 124 9.97 23.76 -17.18
N ILE A 125 11.11 24.39 -17.51
CA ILE A 125 12.43 23.74 -17.48
C ILE A 125 12.77 23.26 -16.06
N VAL A 126 12.58 24.09 -15.04
CA VAL A 126 12.87 23.76 -13.64
C VAL A 126 11.99 22.62 -13.14
N MET A 127 10.67 22.65 -13.44
CA MET A 127 9.76 21.54 -13.14
C MET A 127 10.17 20.23 -13.81
N CYS A 128 10.78 20.28 -15.00
CA CYS A 128 11.23 19.08 -15.72
C CYS A 128 12.45 18.39 -15.10
N LEU A 129 13.27 19.08 -14.30
CA LEU A 129 14.51 18.51 -13.75
C LEU A 129 14.28 17.28 -12.85
N PRO A 130 13.32 17.28 -11.89
CA PRO A 130 13.01 16.07 -11.10
C PRO A 130 12.49 14.90 -11.95
N PHE A 131 11.75 15.15 -13.04
CA PHE A 131 11.33 14.08 -13.96
C PHE A 131 12.53 13.45 -14.68
N LEU A 132 13.49 14.26 -15.16
CA LEU A 132 14.72 13.74 -15.79
C LEU A 132 15.54 12.84 -14.84
N LEU A 133 15.50 13.11 -13.53
CA LEU A 133 16.23 12.33 -12.52
C LEU A 133 15.46 11.08 -12.06
N ILE A 134 14.18 11.22 -11.67
CA ILE A 134 13.42 10.17 -10.98
C ILE A 134 12.69 9.26 -11.96
N PHE A 135 12.17 9.80 -13.06
CA PHE A 135 11.30 9.06 -13.98
C PHE A 135 11.99 7.91 -14.73
N PRO A 136 13.29 7.97 -15.11
CA PRO A 136 14.02 6.82 -15.64
C PRO A 136 14.00 5.58 -14.72
N PHE A 137 14.01 5.77 -13.39
CA PHE A 137 13.93 4.67 -12.43
C PHE A 137 12.52 4.06 -12.38
N VAL A 138 11.48 4.91 -12.41
CA VAL A 138 10.06 4.48 -12.51
C VAL A 138 9.86 3.66 -13.79
N LEU A 139 10.32 4.17 -14.93
CA LEU A 139 10.26 3.50 -16.23
C LEU A 139 11.04 2.18 -16.26
N HIS A 140 12.22 2.13 -15.62
CA HIS A 140 12.97 0.89 -15.46
C HIS A 140 12.20 -0.15 -14.63
N ALA A 141 11.69 0.24 -13.47
CA ALA A 141 10.91 -0.64 -12.59
C ALA A 141 9.66 -1.17 -13.31
N TYR A 142 8.96 -0.29 -14.02
CA TYR A 142 7.79 -0.63 -14.82
C TYR A 142 8.12 -1.61 -15.96
N ARG A 143 9.14 -1.33 -16.78
CA ARG A 143 9.59 -2.25 -17.85
C ARG A 143 10.06 -3.60 -17.29
N LYS A 144 10.71 -3.60 -16.13
CA LYS A 144 11.10 -4.82 -15.38
C LYS A 144 9.89 -5.61 -14.88
N GLN A 145 8.81 -4.94 -14.47
CA GLN A 145 7.55 -5.58 -14.09
C GLN A 145 6.81 -6.15 -15.31
N MET A 146 6.70 -5.40 -16.41
CA MET A 146 6.03 -5.88 -17.62
C MET A 146 6.69 -7.15 -18.18
N ARG A 147 8.02 -7.20 -18.22
CA ARG A 147 8.77 -8.42 -18.55
C ARG A 147 8.49 -9.58 -17.57
N ALA A 148 8.31 -9.29 -16.27
CA ALA A 148 7.96 -10.32 -15.29
C ALA A 148 6.56 -10.91 -15.50
N ILE A 149 5.60 -10.12 -15.99
CA ILE A 149 4.27 -10.63 -16.37
C ILE A 149 4.39 -11.60 -17.55
N GLU A 150 5.18 -11.23 -18.56
CA GLU A 150 5.44 -12.10 -19.73
C GLU A 150 6.20 -13.38 -19.33
N GLU A 151 7.25 -13.26 -18.51
CA GLU A 151 8.01 -14.38 -17.93
C GLU A 151 7.07 -15.35 -17.18
N VAL A 152 6.19 -14.84 -16.30
CA VAL A 152 5.23 -15.67 -15.54
C VAL A 152 4.12 -16.24 -16.43
N GLN A 153 3.64 -15.52 -17.44
CA GLN A 153 2.67 -16.02 -18.40
C GLN A 153 3.23 -17.22 -19.18
N GLU A 154 4.46 -17.13 -19.68
CA GLU A 154 5.13 -18.23 -20.38
C GLU A 154 5.37 -19.43 -19.45
N GLN A 155 5.74 -19.21 -18.19
CA GLN A 155 5.88 -20.25 -17.18
C GLN A 155 4.54 -20.97 -16.93
N LEU A 156 3.46 -20.23 -16.69
CA LEU A 156 2.13 -20.82 -16.47
C LEU A 156 1.64 -21.61 -17.69
N GLN A 157 1.87 -21.11 -18.92
CA GLN A 157 1.49 -21.82 -20.16
C GLN A 157 2.25 -23.13 -20.39
N ARG A 158 3.47 -23.26 -19.85
CA ARG A 158 4.32 -24.45 -19.98
C ARG A 158 4.34 -25.34 -18.72
N PHE A 159 3.62 -24.94 -17.69
CA PHE A 159 3.68 -25.50 -16.34
C PHE A 159 3.67 -27.04 -16.30
N ASP A 160 4.72 -27.65 -15.77
CA ASP A 160 4.86 -29.09 -15.49
C ASP A 160 5.00 -29.30 -13.97
N PHE A 161 4.05 -30.02 -13.37
CA PHE A 161 3.96 -30.25 -11.94
C PHE A 161 5.21 -30.92 -11.35
N LYS A 162 5.95 -31.70 -12.15
CA LYS A 162 7.15 -32.42 -11.72
C LYS A 162 8.44 -31.59 -11.84
N ARG A 163 8.48 -30.58 -12.71
CA ARG A 163 9.72 -29.88 -13.10
C ARG A 163 9.84 -28.47 -12.58
N ASP A 164 8.77 -27.69 -12.65
CA ASP A 164 8.82 -26.23 -12.47
C ASP A 164 8.73 -25.74 -11.01
N PRO A 165 7.99 -26.38 -10.09
CA PRO A 165 7.79 -25.82 -8.76
C PRO A 165 8.92 -26.17 -7.78
N GLU A 166 9.60 -25.14 -7.26
CA GLU A 166 10.55 -25.31 -6.17
C GLU A 166 9.81 -25.43 -4.83
N CYS A 167 9.88 -26.61 -4.21
CA CYS A 167 9.40 -26.81 -2.84
C CYS A 167 10.56 -26.59 -1.85
N HIS A 168 10.37 -25.71 -0.85
CA HIS A 168 11.41 -25.41 0.13
C HIS A 168 11.90 -26.66 0.87
N CYS A 169 10.99 -27.59 1.19
CA CYS A 169 11.35 -28.88 1.79
C CYS A 169 12.41 -29.65 0.97
N CYS A 170 12.36 -29.59 -0.37
CA CYS A 170 13.30 -30.27 -1.25
C CYS A 170 14.68 -29.59 -1.24
N SER A 171 14.72 -28.24 -1.23
CA SER A 171 15.97 -27.49 -1.18
C SER A 171 16.77 -27.74 0.11
N VAL A 172 16.08 -28.07 1.21
CA VAL A 172 16.69 -28.45 2.51
C VAL A 172 16.78 -29.96 2.73
N LYS A 173 16.66 -30.77 1.67
CA LYS A 173 16.73 -32.25 1.71
C LYS A 173 15.77 -32.89 2.73
N HIS A 174 14.60 -32.30 2.93
CA HIS A 174 13.57 -32.71 3.89
C HIS A 174 14.03 -32.72 5.35
N VAL A 175 15.02 -31.89 5.70
CA VAL A 175 15.46 -31.67 7.09
C VAL A 175 15.23 -30.20 7.47
N HIS A 176 14.50 -29.96 8.55
CA HIS A 176 14.19 -28.60 8.98
C HIS A 176 15.45 -27.89 9.51
N PRO A 177 15.86 -26.74 8.92
CA PRO A 177 17.22 -26.19 9.08
C PRO A 177 17.56 -25.72 10.50
N VAL A 178 16.56 -25.42 11.34
CA VAL A 178 16.77 -24.95 12.72
C VAL A 178 16.70 -26.08 13.75
N THR A 179 15.97 -27.16 13.47
CA THR A 179 15.69 -28.22 14.46
C THR A 179 16.35 -29.57 14.12
N GLY A 180 16.89 -29.73 12.92
CA GLY A 180 17.49 -30.98 12.45
C GLY A 180 16.49 -32.14 12.28
N LYS A 181 15.19 -31.92 12.51
CA LYS A 181 14.16 -32.95 12.40
C LYS A 181 13.78 -33.18 10.93
N PRO A 182 13.44 -34.43 10.53
CA PRO A 182 12.85 -34.68 9.22
C PRO A 182 11.50 -33.95 9.10
N MET A 183 11.19 -33.47 7.90
CA MET A 183 9.93 -32.80 7.59
C MET A 183 9.26 -33.40 6.36
N LEU A 184 7.93 -33.30 6.29
CA LEU A 184 7.14 -33.82 5.18
C LEU A 184 7.49 -33.13 3.86
N CYS A 185 7.31 -33.83 2.75
CA CYS A 185 7.52 -33.27 1.41
C CYS A 185 6.27 -32.53 0.93
N ASP A 186 6.34 -31.19 0.83
CA ASP A 186 5.25 -30.36 0.30
C ASP A 186 4.76 -30.86 -1.07
N HIS A 187 5.66 -31.35 -1.93
CA HIS A 187 5.30 -31.89 -3.26
C HIS A 187 4.39 -33.12 -3.19
N GLN A 188 4.56 -33.97 -2.17
CA GLN A 188 3.71 -35.14 -1.94
C GLN A 188 2.34 -34.71 -1.43
N VAL A 189 2.30 -33.83 -0.42
CA VAL A 189 1.04 -33.29 0.14
C VAL A 189 0.22 -32.58 -0.93
N ILE A 190 0.86 -31.73 -1.74
CA ILE A 190 0.17 -31.04 -2.83
C ILE A 190 -0.28 -32.03 -3.91
N ARG A 191 0.46 -33.10 -4.20
CA ARG A 191 0.02 -34.13 -5.15
C ARG A 191 -1.25 -34.84 -4.67
N GLU A 192 -1.34 -35.14 -3.38
CA GLU A 192 -2.56 -35.73 -2.78
C GLU A 192 -3.74 -34.74 -2.80
N CYS A 193 -3.49 -33.46 -2.48
CA CYS A 193 -4.49 -32.40 -2.62
C CYS A 193 -4.96 -32.26 -4.08
N VAL A 194 -4.03 -32.23 -5.04
CA VAL A 194 -4.31 -32.16 -6.47
C VAL A 194 -5.13 -33.35 -6.94
N THR A 195 -4.74 -34.58 -6.57
CA THR A 195 -5.48 -35.78 -6.97
C THR A 195 -6.89 -35.78 -6.39
N THR A 196 -7.04 -35.38 -5.13
CA THR A 196 -8.35 -35.27 -4.45
C THR A 196 -9.24 -34.19 -5.07
N TRP A 197 -8.70 -33.01 -5.40
CA TRP A 197 -9.48 -31.85 -5.85
C TRP A 197 -9.65 -31.74 -7.37
N PHE A 198 -8.70 -32.24 -8.14
CA PHE A 198 -8.63 -32.14 -9.59
C PHE A 198 -8.72 -33.51 -10.29
N GLY A 199 -8.90 -34.61 -9.56
CA GLY A 199 -8.97 -35.97 -10.11
C GLY A 199 -7.60 -36.50 -10.53
N SER A 200 -6.81 -35.70 -11.23
CA SER A 200 -5.46 -36.05 -11.68
C SER A 200 -4.52 -34.85 -11.74
N VAL A 201 -3.22 -35.12 -11.73
CA VAL A 201 -2.18 -34.11 -11.96
C VAL A 201 -2.27 -33.52 -13.37
N ALA A 202 -2.69 -34.31 -14.36
CA ALA A 202 -2.85 -33.85 -15.74
C ALA A 202 -4.01 -32.83 -15.89
N GLU A 203 -5.15 -33.08 -15.25
CA GLU A 203 -6.26 -32.11 -15.19
C GLU A 203 -5.85 -30.81 -14.49
N PHE A 204 -5.10 -30.92 -13.38
CA PHE A 204 -4.56 -29.74 -12.71
C PHE A 204 -3.61 -28.93 -13.61
N GLU A 205 -2.67 -29.58 -14.30
CA GLU A 205 -1.79 -28.90 -15.26
C GLU A 205 -2.59 -28.19 -16.37
N THR A 206 -3.64 -28.82 -16.91
CA THR A 206 -4.53 -28.20 -17.90
C THR A 206 -5.22 -26.96 -17.34
N VAL A 207 -5.78 -27.03 -16.12
CA VAL A 207 -6.38 -25.87 -15.44
C VAL A 207 -5.36 -24.74 -15.21
N VAL A 208 -4.10 -25.07 -14.92
CA VAL A 208 -3.03 -24.06 -14.75
C VAL A 208 -2.64 -23.43 -16.09
N ARG A 209 -2.36 -24.24 -17.11
CA ARG A 209 -1.90 -23.77 -18.43
C ARG A 209 -2.95 -22.92 -19.14
N GLU A 210 -4.22 -23.30 -19.01
CA GLU A 210 -5.32 -22.60 -19.66
C GLU A 210 -5.93 -21.53 -18.75
N ARG A 211 -6.66 -21.96 -17.70
CA ARG A 211 -7.52 -21.06 -16.92
C ARG A 211 -6.73 -20.11 -16.03
N VAL A 212 -5.73 -20.60 -15.30
CA VAL A 212 -4.90 -19.75 -14.44
C VAL A 212 -4.09 -18.75 -15.28
N SER A 213 -3.42 -19.20 -16.34
CA SER A 213 -2.62 -18.32 -17.22
C SER A 213 -3.45 -17.23 -17.91
N ASN A 214 -4.62 -17.58 -18.44
CA ASN A 214 -5.52 -16.60 -19.07
C ASN A 214 -5.99 -15.54 -18.08
N VAL A 215 -6.43 -15.94 -16.88
CA VAL A 215 -6.88 -15.01 -15.83
C VAL A 215 -5.73 -14.10 -15.35
N PHE A 216 -4.53 -14.66 -15.18
CA PHE A 216 -3.34 -13.90 -14.79
C PHE A 216 -3.02 -12.82 -15.84
N THR A 217 -3.05 -13.21 -17.12
CA THR A 217 -2.84 -12.31 -18.26
C THR A 217 -3.89 -11.21 -18.33
N ASP A 218 -5.18 -11.56 -18.31
CA ASP A 218 -6.27 -10.59 -18.47
C ASP A 218 -6.35 -9.57 -17.33
N ARG A 219 -6.03 -9.98 -16.09
CA ARG A 219 -6.01 -9.10 -14.91
C ARG A 219 -4.77 -8.22 -14.81
N LEU A 220 -3.63 -8.59 -15.43
CA LEU A 220 -2.35 -7.87 -15.27
C LEU A 220 -1.82 -7.17 -16.52
N ALA A 221 -1.99 -7.75 -17.71
CA ALA A 221 -1.34 -7.25 -18.93
C ALA A 221 -1.87 -5.88 -19.42
N ASN A 222 -3.04 -5.46 -18.92
CA ASN A 222 -3.81 -4.33 -19.46
C ASN A 222 -3.75 -3.04 -18.62
N ILE A 223 -3.21 -3.06 -17.40
CA ILE A 223 -3.27 -1.91 -16.48
C ILE A 223 -1.87 -1.61 -15.90
N PRO A 224 -1.23 -0.49 -16.28
CA PRO A 224 0.08 -0.11 -15.77
C PRO A 224 0.11 0.07 -14.25
N LEU A 225 -0.84 0.89 -13.77
CA LEU A 225 -1.22 1.18 -12.40
C LEU A 225 -2.73 1.52 -12.42
N PRO A 226 -3.50 1.21 -11.38
CA PRO A 226 -4.91 1.63 -11.31
C PRO A 226 -5.03 3.16 -11.33
N TYR A 227 -6.08 3.70 -11.97
CA TYR A 227 -6.33 5.15 -12.04
C TYR A 227 -6.29 5.83 -10.67
N THR A 228 -6.91 5.22 -9.65
CA THR A 228 -6.91 5.73 -8.27
C THR A 228 -5.51 5.83 -7.66
N TRP A 229 -4.57 4.98 -8.07
CA TRP A 229 -3.17 5.06 -7.64
C TRP A 229 -2.47 6.22 -8.32
N LEU A 230 -2.68 6.43 -9.62
CA LEU A 230 -2.08 7.56 -10.35
C LEU A 230 -2.56 8.90 -9.78
N VAL A 231 -3.87 9.05 -9.57
CA VAL A 231 -4.46 10.22 -8.88
C VAL A 231 -3.87 10.41 -7.48
N ALA A 232 -3.71 9.33 -6.69
CA ALA A 232 -3.06 9.42 -5.38
C ALA A 232 -1.58 9.86 -5.48
N THR A 233 -0.83 9.43 -6.49
CA THR A 233 0.57 9.84 -6.68
C THR A 233 0.73 11.27 -7.18
N THR A 234 -0.29 11.85 -7.82
CA THR A 234 -0.25 13.22 -8.37
C THR A 234 -0.94 14.26 -7.48
N ILE A 235 -1.46 13.87 -6.30
CA ILE A 235 -2.21 14.76 -5.39
C ILE A 235 -1.41 15.98 -4.91
N ALA A 236 -0.08 15.88 -4.85
CA ALA A 236 0.79 17.00 -4.48
C ALA A 236 0.60 18.23 -5.39
N ASN A 237 0.27 18.03 -6.68
CA ASN A 237 0.00 19.13 -7.60
C ASN A 237 -1.31 19.86 -7.26
N PHE A 238 -2.34 19.14 -6.80
CA PHE A 238 -3.58 19.77 -6.33
C PHE A 238 -3.34 20.57 -5.04
N TRP A 239 -2.53 20.03 -4.12
CA TRP A 239 -2.14 20.75 -2.89
C TRP A 239 -1.31 22.01 -3.16
N ALA A 240 -0.50 22.02 -4.22
CA ALA A 240 0.32 23.16 -4.62
C ALA A 240 -0.49 24.45 -4.87
N CYS A 241 -1.73 24.31 -5.35
CA CYS A 241 -2.60 25.44 -5.69
C CYS A 241 -3.51 25.91 -4.56
N ILE A 242 -3.53 25.21 -3.40
CA ILE A 242 -4.34 25.62 -2.23
C ILE A 242 -3.96 27.03 -1.72
N PRO A 243 -2.67 27.44 -1.67
CA PRO A 243 -2.29 28.81 -1.32
C PRO A 243 -2.89 29.87 -2.25
N ASP A 244 -2.90 29.62 -3.56
CA ASP A 244 -3.44 30.55 -4.57
C ASP A 244 -4.97 30.68 -4.44
N MET A 245 -5.66 29.55 -4.25
CA MET A 245 -7.10 29.53 -3.94
C MET A 245 -7.40 30.30 -2.65
N ALA A 246 -6.60 30.11 -1.59
CA ALA A 246 -6.76 30.83 -0.33
C ALA A 246 -6.47 32.33 -0.48
N GLN A 247 -5.57 32.74 -1.37
CA GLN A 247 -5.34 34.14 -1.71
C GLN A 247 -6.54 34.73 -2.47
N ALA A 248 -7.07 34.03 -3.48
CA ALA A 248 -8.25 34.45 -4.23
C ALA A 248 -9.50 34.60 -3.34
N VAL A 249 -9.68 33.70 -2.35
CA VAL A 249 -10.72 33.85 -1.32
C VAL A 249 -10.51 35.12 -0.49
N ARG A 250 -9.28 35.44 -0.08
CA ARG A 250 -8.97 36.64 0.72
C ARG A 250 -9.11 37.95 -0.05
N SER A 251 -8.84 37.96 -1.36
CA SER A 251 -9.01 39.13 -2.22
C SER A 251 -10.46 39.34 -2.68
N GLY A 252 -11.35 38.36 -2.50
CA GLY A 252 -12.70 38.37 -3.07
C GLY A 252 -12.74 38.06 -4.57
N ASP A 253 -11.63 37.59 -5.16
CA ASP A 253 -11.58 37.22 -6.57
C ASP A 253 -12.16 35.82 -6.80
N HIS A 254 -13.48 35.78 -6.89
CA HIS A 254 -14.22 34.54 -7.16
C HIS A 254 -13.91 33.94 -8.54
N THR A 255 -13.49 34.75 -9.52
CA THR A 255 -13.15 34.27 -10.86
C THR A 255 -11.81 33.53 -10.83
N ALA A 256 -10.77 34.13 -10.24
CA ALA A 256 -9.49 33.46 -10.04
C ALA A 256 -9.63 32.19 -9.19
N LEU A 257 -10.44 32.22 -8.11
CA LEU A 257 -10.73 31.04 -7.30
C LEU A 257 -11.31 29.88 -8.13
N LEU A 258 -12.32 30.17 -8.97
CA LEU A 258 -12.94 29.17 -9.83
C LEU A 258 -11.98 28.63 -10.89
N LEU A 259 -11.17 29.50 -11.50
CA LEU A 259 -10.15 29.10 -12.47
C LEU A 259 -9.08 28.20 -11.84
N TYR A 260 -8.48 28.60 -10.70
CA TYR A 260 -7.50 27.77 -10.00
C TYR A 260 -8.11 26.43 -9.59
N PHE A 261 -9.30 26.42 -8.98
CA PHE A 261 -9.95 25.18 -8.56
C PHE A 261 -10.25 24.24 -9.74
N ALA A 262 -10.80 24.76 -10.84
CA ALA A 262 -11.05 23.98 -12.05
C ALA A 262 -9.75 23.44 -12.66
N SER A 263 -8.73 24.30 -12.81
CA SER A 263 -7.42 23.94 -13.33
C SER A 263 -6.77 22.80 -12.53
N SER A 264 -6.68 22.96 -11.21
CA SER A 264 -6.08 21.96 -10.33
C SER A 264 -6.82 20.62 -10.38
N LEU A 265 -8.17 20.62 -10.43
CA LEU A 265 -8.96 19.40 -10.58
C LEU A 265 -8.72 18.73 -11.94
N VAL A 266 -8.72 19.49 -13.03
CA VAL A 266 -8.52 18.97 -14.39
C VAL A 266 -7.13 18.40 -14.55
N TYR A 267 -6.09 19.10 -14.10
CA TYR A 267 -4.72 18.59 -14.14
C TYR A 267 -4.52 17.35 -13.25
N TRP A 268 -5.08 17.35 -12.04
CA TRP A 268 -4.94 16.23 -11.09
C TRP A 268 -5.69 14.97 -11.53
N LEU A 269 -6.94 15.11 -11.99
CA LEU A 269 -7.81 13.99 -12.33
C LEU A 269 -7.67 13.55 -13.80
N ALA A 270 -7.51 14.49 -14.74
CA ALA A 270 -7.46 14.18 -16.17
C ALA A 270 -6.02 14.27 -16.74
N GLY A 271 -5.36 15.41 -16.56
CA GLY A 271 -4.08 15.74 -17.19
C GLY A 271 -2.95 14.77 -16.85
N TYR A 272 -2.43 14.80 -15.62
CA TYR A 272 -1.30 13.97 -15.23
C TYR A 272 -1.57 12.46 -15.37
N PRO A 273 -2.74 11.90 -14.99
CA PRO A 273 -3.02 10.47 -15.20
C PRO A 273 -3.03 10.05 -16.69
N ALA A 274 -3.45 10.92 -17.61
CA ALA A 274 -3.43 10.63 -19.05
C ALA A 274 -2.02 10.68 -19.64
N ILE A 275 -1.20 11.67 -19.22
CA ILE A 275 0.22 11.77 -19.59
C ILE A 275 0.97 10.51 -19.11
N LEU A 276 0.87 10.19 -17.81
CA LEU A 276 1.52 9.01 -17.22
C LEU A 276 1.14 7.70 -17.90
N VAL A 277 -0.14 7.48 -18.22
CA VAL A 277 -0.54 6.25 -18.95
C VAL A 277 -0.01 6.21 -20.37
N THR A 278 0.10 7.35 -21.04
CA THR A 278 0.68 7.42 -22.39
C THR A 278 2.17 7.06 -22.35
N GLU A 279 2.92 7.59 -21.38
CA GLU A 279 4.33 7.28 -21.15
C GLU A 279 4.55 5.81 -20.75
N LEU A 280 3.74 5.29 -19.83
CA LEU A 280 3.80 3.88 -19.42
C LEU A 280 3.40 2.94 -20.57
N LYS A 281 2.49 3.34 -21.47
CA LYS A 281 2.24 2.63 -22.73
C LYS A 281 3.50 2.62 -23.60
N VAL A 282 4.15 3.76 -23.86
CA VAL A 282 5.40 3.81 -24.66
C VAL A 282 6.49 2.95 -24.01
N ALA A 283 6.64 2.99 -22.70
CA ALA A 283 7.56 2.13 -21.96
C ALA A 283 7.24 0.64 -22.14
N TYR A 284 5.96 0.25 -22.15
CA TYR A 284 5.51 -1.10 -22.46
C TYR A 284 5.84 -1.50 -23.91
N TRP A 285 5.66 -0.64 -24.91
CA TRP A 285 6.08 -0.92 -26.29
C TRP A 285 7.59 -1.18 -26.38
N LEU A 286 8.40 -0.45 -25.60
CA LEU A 286 9.86 -0.59 -25.55
C LEU A 286 10.37 -1.56 -24.45
N ARG A 287 9.51 -2.38 -23.86
CA ARG A 287 9.87 -3.28 -22.73
C ARG A 287 10.92 -4.33 -23.04
N ARG A 288 11.15 -4.69 -24.31
CA ARG A 288 12.13 -5.71 -24.72
C ARG A 288 13.50 -5.47 -24.06
N ARG A 289 14.09 -6.52 -23.48
CA ARG A 289 15.37 -6.46 -22.77
C ARG A 289 16.50 -6.09 -23.75
N ARG A 290 17.35 -5.14 -23.36
CA ARG A 290 18.54 -4.75 -24.14
C ARG A 290 19.76 -5.62 -23.79
N SER A 291 20.71 -5.70 -24.71
CA SER A 291 21.88 -6.60 -24.59
C SER A 291 22.86 -6.23 -23.47
N SER A 292 22.79 -5.01 -22.92
CA SER A 292 23.65 -4.56 -21.83
C SER A 292 22.91 -3.58 -20.91
N GLY A 293 23.35 -3.49 -19.66
CA GLY A 293 22.79 -2.56 -18.67
C GLY A 293 22.87 -1.09 -19.11
N ILE A 294 23.97 -0.70 -19.76
CA ILE A 294 24.15 0.67 -20.30
C ILE A 294 23.09 0.99 -21.35
N LYS A 295 22.80 0.09 -22.29
CA LYS A 295 21.74 0.28 -23.31
C LYS A 295 20.35 0.36 -22.68
N GLU A 296 20.11 -0.36 -21.59
CA GLU A 296 18.85 -0.29 -20.85
C GLU A 296 18.73 1.02 -20.06
N ALA A 297 19.81 1.49 -19.42
CA ALA A 297 19.85 2.77 -18.70
C ALA A 297 19.68 3.96 -19.67
N ALA A 298 20.43 3.99 -20.77
CA ALA A 298 20.31 5.02 -21.81
C ALA A 298 18.91 5.08 -22.42
N LEU A 299 18.24 3.93 -22.63
CA LEU A 299 16.86 3.88 -23.10
C LEU A 299 15.86 4.42 -22.05
N ASN A 300 16.03 4.10 -20.77
CA ASN A 300 15.18 4.64 -19.72
C ASN A 300 15.41 6.15 -19.51
N PHE A 301 16.64 6.63 -19.68
CA PHE A 301 16.96 8.06 -19.67
C PHE A 301 16.34 8.78 -20.87
N ALA A 302 16.50 8.25 -22.10
CA ALA A 302 15.87 8.81 -23.30
C ALA A 302 14.34 8.84 -23.19
N LEU A 303 13.72 7.81 -22.60
CA LEU A 303 12.29 7.84 -22.28
C LEU A 303 11.97 8.92 -21.24
N GLY A 304 12.76 9.08 -20.18
CA GLY A 304 12.60 10.18 -19.21
C GLY A 304 12.70 11.56 -19.84
N VAL A 305 13.59 11.76 -20.82
CA VAL A 305 13.67 12.99 -21.64
C VAL A 305 12.39 13.20 -22.44
N VAL A 306 11.85 12.15 -23.09
CA VAL A 306 10.56 12.24 -23.81
C VAL A 306 9.41 12.60 -22.87
N CYS A 307 9.40 12.07 -21.64
CA CYS A 307 8.38 12.40 -20.63
C CYS A 307 8.49 13.87 -20.19
N ALA A 308 9.71 14.33 -19.88
CA ALA A 308 9.98 15.74 -19.56
C ALA A 308 9.62 16.68 -20.72
N MET A 309 9.89 16.30 -21.97
CA MET A 309 9.46 17.06 -23.16
C MET A 309 7.94 17.08 -23.31
N GLY A 310 7.24 15.98 -23.01
CA GLY A 310 5.77 15.92 -23.02
C GLY A 310 5.16 16.83 -21.96
N PHE A 311 5.70 16.81 -20.73
CA PHE A 311 5.32 17.71 -19.64
C PHE A 311 5.57 19.19 -20.01
N PHE A 312 6.76 19.49 -20.55
CA PHE A 312 7.10 20.84 -21.03
C PHE A 312 6.14 21.31 -22.13
N ALA A 313 5.83 20.45 -23.11
CA ALA A 313 4.90 20.77 -24.19
C ALA A 313 3.48 21.05 -23.67
N VAL A 314 3.02 20.33 -22.64
CA VAL A 314 1.76 20.61 -21.94
C VAL A 314 1.79 22.00 -21.32
N MET A 315 2.78 22.32 -20.47
CA MET A 315 2.88 23.63 -19.82
C MET A 315 2.95 24.79 -20.84
N MET A 316 3.72 24.62 -21.93
CA MET A 316 3.81 25.63 -22.98
C MET A 316 2.54 25.72 -23.84
N SER A 317 1.76 24.64 -23.95
CA SER A 317 0.48 24.69 -24.67
C SER A 317 -0.59 25.46 -23.91
N GLU A 318 -0.62 25.40 -22.58
CA GLU A 318 -1.50 26.26 -21.76
C GLU A 318 -1.22 27.74 -22.03
N LEU A 319 0.06 28.15 -21.98
CA LEU A 319 0.47 29.52 -22.30
C LEU A 319 0.12 29.91 -23.75
N ALA A 320 0.29 29.01 -24.71
CA ALA A 320 -0.10 29.25 -26.10
C ALA A 320 -1.61 29.48 -26.23
N PHE A 321 -2.45 28.71 -25.52
CA PHE A 321 -3.89 28.90 -25.49
C PHE A 321 -4.26 30.26 -24.87
N ARG A 322 -3.61 30.69 -23.77
CA ARG A 322 -3.80 32.03 -23.19
C ARG A 322 -3.49 33.18 -24.15
N HIS A 323 -2.54 33.00 -25.06
CA HIS A 323 -2.22 34.02 -26.08
C HIS A 323 -3.11 33.95 -27.33
N VAL A 324 -3.62 32.75 -27.68
CA VAL A 324 -4.53 32.57 -28.84
C VAL A 324 -5.94 33.07 -28.54
N PHE A 325 -6.44 32.86 -27.32
CA PHE A 325 -7.74 33.35 -26.89
C PHE A 325 -7.57 34.68 -26.14
N HIS A 326 -8.10 35.78 -26.70
CA HIS A 326 -8.09 37.09 -26.06
C HIS A 326 -8.83 37.12 -24.71
N ASP A 327 -9.74 36.17 -24.48
CA ASP A 327 -10.38 35.93 -23.19
C ASP A 327 -9.73 34.71 -22.52
N VAL A 328 -9.08 34.96 -21.38
CA VAL A 328 -8.36 33.94 -20.60
C VAL A 328 -9.30 32.83 -20.11
N VAL A 329 -10.52 33.17 -19.69
CA VAL A 329 -11.50 32.19 -19.19
C VAL A 329 -11.92 31.24 -20.31
N VAL A 330 -12.17 31.78 -21.51
CA VAL A 330 -12.51 30.96 -22.68
C VAL A 330 -11.34 30.06 -23.08
N GLY A 331 -10.10 30.59 -23.12
CA GLY A 331 -8.91 29.82 -23.45
C GLY A 331 -8.70 28.63 -22.51
N GLU A 332 -8.76 28.87 -21.20
CA GLU A 332 -8.63 27.82 -20.17
C GLU A 332 -9.76 26.79 -20.24
N LEU A 333 -11.02 27.21 -20.40
CA LEU A 333 -12.15 26.27 -20.49
C LEU A 333 -12.06 25.34 -21.72
N VAL A 334 -11.65 25.87 -22.87
CA VAL A 334 -11.40 25.06 -24.07
C VAL A 334 -10.25 24.09 -23.82
N TYR A 335 -9.15 24.57 -23.25
CA TYR A 335 -7.96 23.76 -22.96
C TYR A 335 -8.24 22.62 -21.95
N TYR A 336 -8.98 22.91 -20.88
CA TYR A 336 -9.42 21.90 -19.90
C TYR A 336 -10.38 20.87 -20.49
N SER A 337 -11.27 21.30 -21.39
CA SER A 337 -12.18 20.39 -22.10
C SER A 337 -11.41 19.37 -22.95
N LEU A 338 -10.29 19.77 -23.57
CA LEU A 338 -9.40 18.85 -24.29
C LEU A 338 -8.75 17.82 -23.37
N PHE A 339 -8.33 18.21 -22.15
CA PHE A 339 -7.81 17.25 -21.16
C PHE A 339 -8.87 16.27 -20.66
N VAL A 340 -10.07 16.73 -20.35
CA VAL A 340 -11.19 15.86 -19.94
C VAL A 340 -11.52 14.88 -21.06
N LEU A 341 -11.56 15.33 -22.31
CA LEU A 341 -11.75 14.46 -23.48
C LEU A 341 -10.60 13.45 -23.64
N MET A 342 -9.33 13.88 -23.53
CA MET A 342 -8.18 12.98 -23.62
C MET A 342 -8.19 11.93 -22.50
N ALA A 343 -8.56 12.30 -21.27
CA ALA A 343 -8.71 11.36 -20.17
C ALA A 343 -9.88 10.39 -20.40
N ALA A 344 -11.03 10.87 -20.88
CA ALA A 344 -12.16 10.03 -21.26
C ALA A 344 -11.81 9.05 -22.39
N LEU A 345 -11.00 9.45 -23.36
CA LEU A 345 -10.48 8.56 -24.42
C LEU A 345 -9.41 7.59 -23.90
N THR A 346 -8.61 7.98 -22.90
CA THR A 346 -7.53 7.16 -22.35
C THR A 346 -8.05 6.09 -21.38
N TRP A 347 -9.08 6.42 -20.61
CA TRP A 347 -9.61 5.64 -19.48
C TRP A 347 -11.05 5.17 -19.67
N GLY A 348 -11.74 5.62 -20.73
CA GLY A 348 -13.15 5.36 -20.94
C GLY A 348 -13.48 3.86 -21.01
N PRO A 349 -14.64 3.42 -20.49
CA PRO A 349 -15.03 2.01 -20.47
C PRO A 349 -14.96 1.34 -21.85
N ALA A 350 -15.27 2.07 -22.92
CA ALA A 350 -15.20 1.60 -24.30
C ALA A 350 -13.76 1.27 -24.77
N VAL A 351 -12.75 2.01 -24.30
CA VAL A 351 -11.35 1.74 -24.65
C VAL A 351 -10.78 0.62 -23.79
N VAL A 352 -11.11 0.59 -22.50
CA VAL A 352 -10.77 -0.53 -21.61
C VAL A 352 -11.40 -1.84 -22.09
N SER A 353 -12.66 -1.81 -22.54
CA SER A 353 -13.37 -2.98 -23.09
C SER A 353 -12.87 -3.36 -24.48
N ALA A 354 -12.56 -2.41 -25.37
CA ALA A 354 -12.00 -2.72 -26.69
C ALA A 354 -10.59 -3.33 -26.62
N VAL A 355 -9.76 -2.88 -25.67
CA VAL A 355 -8.45 -3.51 -25.39
C VAL A 355 -8.65 -4.94 -24.88
N ARG A 356 -9.54 -5.16 -23.89
CA ARG A 356 -9.91 -6.50 -23.39
C ARG A 356 -10.44 -7.41 -24.50
N ALA A 357 -11.33 -6.91 -25.37
CA ALA A 357 -11.92 -7.66 -26.47
C ALA A 357 -10.92 -8.01 -27.58
N ARG A 358 -9.90 -7.18 -27.82
CA ARG A 358 -8.78 -7.53 -28.72
C ARG A 358 -7.83 -8.57 -28.12
N SER A 359 -7.68 -8.64 -26.79
CA SER A 359 -6.91 -9.71 -26.12
C SER A 359 -7.58 -11.07 -26.36
N LEU A 360 -8.86 -11.19 -26.00
CA LEU A 360 -9.65 -12.42 -26.14
C LEU A 360 -9.64 -12.98 -27.57
N ARG A 361 -9.72 -12.11 -28.59
CA ARG A 361 -9.66 -12.49 -30.01
C ARG A 361 -8.30 -12.99 -30.50
N LYS A 362 -7.20 -12.71 -29.78
CA LYS A 362 -5.86 -13.27 -30.09
C LYS A 362 -5.57 -14.58 -29.37
N GLY A 363 -6.27 -14.88 -28.26
CA GLY A 363 -6.16 -16.17 -27.57
C GLY A 363 -6.95 -17.31 -28.25
N THR A 364 -7.98 -16.99 -29.03
CA THR A 364 -8.95 -17.96 -29.57
C THR A 364 -8.67 -18.46 -31.00
N PHE A 365 -7.57 -18.04 -31.64
CA PHE A 365 -7.23 -18.45 -33.01
C PHE A 365 -5.80 -18.99 -33.13
N ARG A 366 -5.61 -20.28 -32.80
CA ARG A 366 -4.62 -21.13 -33.51
C ARG A 366 -4.75 -22.66 -33.35
N ASN A 367 -5.30 -23.17 -32.24
CA ASN A 367 -5.31 -24.61 -31.97
C ASN A 367 -6.74 -25.18 -31.91
N ALA A 368 -7.36 -25.37 -33.09
CA ALA A 368 -8.51 -26.25 -33.28
C ALA A 368 -8.69 -26.58 -34.78
N THR A 369 -7.79 -27.41 -35.34
CA THR A 369 -8.20 -28.24 -36.48
C THR A 369 -9.20 -29.28 -35.95
N PRO A 370 -10.43 -29.38 -36.49
CA PRO A 370 -11.36 -30.41 -36.07
C PRO A 370 -10.89 -31.76 -36.62
N GLU A 371 -10.11 -32.49 -35.81
CA GLU A 371 -9.82 -33.88 -36.09
C GLU A 371 -11.11 -34.70 -35.92
N LYS A 372 -11.46 -35.47 -36.95
CA LYS A 372 -12.75 -36.16 -37.06
C LYS A 372 -12.81 -37.37 -36.12
N VAL A 373 -13.24 -37.14 -34.88
CA VAL A 373 -13.73 -38.24 -34.03
C VAL A 373 -15.15 -38.57 -34.47
N GLY A 374 -15.29 -39.64 -35.26
CA GLY A 374 -16.60 -40.14 -35.67
C GLY A 374 -17.33 -40.79 -34.50
N VAL A 375 -18.43 -40.18 -34.06
CA VAL A 375 -19.39 -40.79 -33.13
C VAL A 375 -20.78 -40.65 -33.74
N ASP A 376 -21.37 -41.78 -34.11
CA ASP A 376 -22.77 -41.82 -34.54
C ASP A 376 -23.69 -41.38 -33.40
N SER A 377 -24.50 -40.35 -33.64
CA SER A 377 -25.66 -40.07 -32.80
C SER A 377 -26.82 -39.59 -33.67
N LYS A 378 -27.98 -40.23 -33.48
CA LYS A 378 -29.17 -40.01 -34.30
C LYS A 378 -29.93 -38.76 -33.83
N SER A 379 -30.25 -37.90 -34.80
CA SER A 379 -31.48 -37.11 -34.89
C SER A 379 -32.07 -36.52 -33.59
N VAL A 380 -31.70 -35.27 -33.29
CA VAL A 380 -32.66 -34.29 -32.73
C VAL A 380 -32.49 -32.99 -33.52
N GLY A 381 -33.56 -32.52 -34.17
CA GLY A 381 -33.53 -31.28 -34.93
C GLY A 381 -33.65 -30.06 -34.03
N PHE A 382 -32.92 -28.98 -34.36
CA PHE A 382 -33.14 -27.67 -33.75
C PHE A 382 -33.08 -26.57 -34.80
N VAL A 383 -33.89 -25.53 -34.57
CA VAL A 383 -34.28 -24.52 -35.56
C VAL A 383 -33.20 -23.43 -35.71
N GLU A 384 -32.99 -22.95 -36.94
CA GLU A 384 -32.11 -21.81 -37.22
C GLU A 384 -32.62 -20.51 -36.57
N GLY A 385 -31.87 -19.99 -35.60
CA GLY A 385 -32.09 -18.69 -34.98
C GLY A 385 -31.04 -17.68 -35.45
N THR A 386 -31.48 -16.61 -36.12
CA THR A 386 -30.61 -15.55 -36.65
C THR A 386 -29.85 -14.77 -35.56
N SER A 387 -28.60 -14.39 -35.83
CA SER A 387 -27.70 -13.72 -34.88
C SER A 387 -28.07 -12.27 -34.53
N PRO A 388 -28.04 -11.86 -33.25
CA PRO A 388 -28.21 -10.47 -32.85
C PRO A 388 -26.85 -9.75 -32.74
N LEU A 389 -26.39 -9.13 -33.82
CA LEU A 389 -25.15 -8.33 -33.83
C LEU A 389 -25.28 -6.97 -34.56
N ARG A 390 -26.52 -6.50 -34.78
CA ARG A 390 -26.82 -5.29 -35.55
C ARG A 390 -27.32 -4.09 -34.72
N ASP A 391 -27.86 -4.33 -33.52
CA ASP A 391 -28.58 -3.30 -32.75
C ASP A 391 -27.70 -2.51 -31.76
N ALA A 392 -26.41 -2.85 -31.65
CA ALA A 392 -25.48 -2.20 -30.72
C ALA A 392 -24.79 -0.92 -31.25
N MET A 393 -25.20 -0.40 -32.43
CA MET A 393 -24.49 0.70 -33.10
C MET A 393 -25.24 2.04 -33.23
N TRP A 394 -26.54 2.11 -32.91
CA TRP A 394 -27.35 3.33 -33.11
C TRP A 394 -28.31 3.63 -31.94
N GLY A 395 -27.80 3.59 -30.71
CA GLY A 395 -28.50 4.14 -29.55
C GLY A 395 -28.33 5.66 -29.49
N GLU A 396 -29.44 6.40 -29.57
CA GLU A 396 -29.46 7.87 -29.64
C GLU A 396 -28.83 8.53 -28.41
N PHE A 397 -27.87 9.43 -28.63
CA PHE A 397 -27.29 10.28 -27.59
C PHE A 397 -28.21 11.47 -27.28
N THR A 398 -29.22 11.28 -26.44
CA THR A 398 -30.00 12.38 -25.85
C THR A 398 -29.33 12.89 -24.58
N LEU A 399 -28.79 14.11 -24.66
CA LEU A 399 -28.15 14.83 -23.55
C LEU A 399 -29.20 15.29 -22.52
N GLY A 400 -29.47 14.44 -21.53
CA GLY A 400 -30.45 14.69 -20.46
C GLY A 400 -30.02 15.72 -19.40
N ILE A 401 -29.86 16.99 -19.78
CA ILE A 401 -29.71 18.11 -18.82
C ILE A 401 -31.10 18.57 -18.35
N ALA A 402 -31.84 17.70 -17.64
CA ALA A 402 -33.15 18.02 -17.09
C ALA A 402 -33.60 17.06 -15.95
N SER A 403 -32.91 17.01 -14.81
CA SER A 403 -33.39 16.31 -13.59
C SER A 403 -32.70 16.78 -12.30
N PHE A 404 -32.77 18.08 -12.00
CA PHE A 404 -32.45 18.63 -10.68
C PHE A 404 -33.43 19.77 -10.39
N PRO A 405 -34.59 19.52 -9.74
CA PRO A 405 -34.84 20.22 -8.47
C PRO A 405 -35.88 19.53 -7.54
N LYS A 406 -35.47 18.69 -6.58
CA LYS A 406 -36.32 18.31 -5.42
C LYS A 406 -35.54 18.03 -4.13
N LEU A 407 -34.77 19.00 -3.63
CA LEU A 407 -34.21 18.92 -2.25
C LEU A 407 -33.84 20.29 -1.63
N LEU A 408 -34.60 21.35 -1.97
CA LEU A 408 -34.42 22.71 -1.44
C LEU A 408 -35.66 23.26 -0.72
N HIS A 409 -36.24 22.48 0.19
CA HIS A 409 -37.16 23.00 1.21
C HIS A 409 -37.04 22.25 2.54
N ARG A 410 -35.99 22.60 3.30
CA ARG A 410 -36.02 22.53 4.76
C ARG A 410 -35.35 23.80 5.31
N ARG A 411 -36.17 24.80 5.66
CA ARG A 411 -35.69 25.92 6.48
C ARG A 411 -35.33 25.34 7.85
N ILE A 412 -34.04 25.32 8.18
CA ILE A 412 -33.59 25.17 9.56
C ILE A 412 -33.02 26.53 9.96
N THR A 413 -33.86 27.33 10.61
CA THR A 413 -33.43 28.57 11.26
C THR A 413 -32.69 28.21 12.54
N PHE A 414 -31.39 28.46 12.57
CA PHE A 414 -30.62 28.50 13.82
C PHE A 414 -30.52 29.96 14.30
N PRO A 415 -30.57 30.22 15.63
CA PRO A 415 -30.36 31.56 16.17
C PRO A 415 -28.89 31.96 15.98
N ALA A 416 -28.66 33.23 15.61
CA ALA A 416 -27.32 33.78 15.56
C ALA A 416 -26.78 34.03 16.98
N PRO A 417 -25.58 33.52 17.35
CA PRO A 417 -24.88 33.98 18.54
C PRO A 417 -24.28 35.38 18.31
N PRO A 418 -24.04 36.17 19.37
CA PRO A 418 -23.58 37.54 19.24
C PRO A 418 -22.13 37.63 18.75
N LEU A 419 -21.85 38.71 18.02
CA LEU A 419 -20.50 39.17 17.68
C LEU A 419 -19.67 39.40 18.96
N TYR A 420 -18.58 38.66 19.13
CA TYR A 420 -17.44 39.07 19.97
C TYR A 420 -16.11 38.67 19.35
N ALA A 421 -15.07 39.40 19.74
CA ALA A 421 -13.78 39.50 19.05
C ALA A 421 -12.78 38.37 19.37
N GLU A 422 -11.71 38.34 18.57
CA GLU A 422 -10.37 37.79 18.83
C GLU A 422 -10.24 36.69 19.90
N GLY A 423 -10.06 35.44 19.45
CA GLY A 423 -9.73 34.32 20.34
C GLY A 423 -9.18 33.09 19.58
N THR A 424 -7.97 32.66 19.94
CA THR A 424 -7.30 31.49 19.36
C THR A 424 -7.98 30.19 19.79
N LEU A 425 -8.45 29.38 18.84
CA LEU A 425 -9.10 28.10 19.12
C LEU A 425 -8.09 27.00 19.52
N VAL A 426 -8.26 26.44 20.72
CA VAL A 426 -7.44 25.34 21.26
C VAL A 426 -8.16 24.00 21.03
N LEU A 427 -7.40 22.98 20.65
CA LEU A 427 -7.88 21.64 20.22
C LEU A 427 -8.43 20.75 21.37
N GLY A 428 -8.75 21.30 22.54
CA GLY A 428 -9.05 20.54 23.76
C GLY A 428 -10.44 19.90 23.76
N ASP A 429 -11.47 20.70 23.49
CA ASP A 429 -12.86 20.39 23.85
C ASP A 429 -13.50 19.27 22.99
N PHE A 430 -12.85 18.87 21.91
CA PHE A 430 -13.32 17.78 21.04
C PHE A 430 -13.01 16.38 21.59
N LEU A 431 -12.09 16.26 22.57
CA LEU A 431 -11.61 14.96 23.06
C LEU A 431 -12.43 14.37 24.21
N GLU A 432 -13.08 15.19 25.05
CA GLU A 432 -13.93 14.68 26.14
C GLU A 432 -15.21 13.99 25.62
N PHE A 433 -15.75 14.43 24.48
CA PHE A 433 -16.97 13.86 23.89
C PHE A 433 -16.82 12.40 23.40
N LEU A 434 -15.59 11.90 23.21
CA LEU A 434 -15.34 10.54 22.73
C LEU A 434 -15.20 9.48 23.85
N GLY A 435 -15.30 9.88 25.12
CA GLY A 435 -15.08 8.99 26.27
C GLY A 435 -16.23 8.03 26.63
N SER A 436 -17.35 8.04 25.91
CA SER A 436 -18.63 7.51 26.42
C SER A 436 -19.33 6.45 25.54
N PHE A 437 -18.64 5.34 25.21
CA PHE A 437 -19.32 4.14 24.65
C PHE A 437 -18.71 2.81 25.11
N PRO A 438 -19.44 1.97 25.87
CA PRO A 438 -19.03 0.60 26.20
C PRO A 438 -19.56 -0.42 25.18
N GLY A 439 -18.83 -1.53 24.99
CA GLY A 439 -19.38 -2.75 24.38
C GLY A 439 -18.52 -3.43 23.31
N VAL A 440 -17.86 -4.53 23.68
CA VAL A 440 -17.31 -5.52 22.74
C VAL A 440 -17.75 -6.91 23.19
N GLY A 441 -18.70 -7.49 22.46
CA GLY A 441 -19.12 -8.89 22.61
C GLY A 441 -18.72 -9.68 21.37
N VAL A 442 -17.76 -10.61 21.51
CA VAL A 442 -17.34 -11.49 20.41
C VAL A 442 -18.24 -12.73 20.38
N GLN A 443 -19.27 -12.72 19.53
CA GLN A 443 -20.05 -13.93 19.23
C GLN A 443 -19.36 -14.78 18.17
N ARG A 444 -18.95 -16.00 18.53
CA ARG A 444 -18.75 -17.09 17.55
C ARG A 444 -20.11 -17.75 17.30
N ARG A 445 -20.62 -17.71 16.08
CA ARG A 445 -21.74 -18.57 15.66
C ARG A 445 -21.18 -19.92 15.21
N LYS A 446 -21.71 -21.02 15.73
CA LYS A 446 -21.61 -22.33 15.07
C LYS A 446 -22.58 -22.34 13.90
N TRP A 447 -22.14 -22.82 12.75
CA TRP A 447 -23.03 -23.22 11.66
C TRP A 447 -23.27 -24.72 11.73
N ALA A 448 -24.54 -25.12 11.72
CA ALA A 448 -24.96 -26.47 11.41
C ALA A 448 -25.78 -26.37 10.12
N GLY A 449 -25.46 -27.20 9.14
CA GLY A 449 -26.06 -27.17 7.82
C GLY A 449 -25.66 -28.44 7.07
N ALA A 450 -26.46 -29.48 7.25
CA ALA A 450 -26.32 -30.76 6.58
C ALA A 450 -27.68 -31.15 6.00
N GLU A 451 -27.93 -30.71 4.77
CA GLU A 451 -29.04 -31.17 3.94
C GLU A 451 -28.44 -31.61 2.59
N CYS A 452 -28.40 -32.93 2.38
CA CYS A 452 -28.41 -33.63 1.10
C CYS A 452 -27.97 -35.09 1.35
N LEU A 453 -28.94 -35.99 1.54
CA LEU A 453 -28.92 -37.42 1.19
C LEU A 453 -30.19 -38.08 1.73
N GLU A 454 -31.28 -38.03 0.96
CA GLU A 454 -32.42 -38.92 1.20
C GLU A 454 -32.08 -40.35 0.74
N ASN A 455 -32.51 -41.32 1.56
CA ASN A 455 -32.44 -42.79 1.43
C ASN A 455 -31.37 -43.51 2.29
N ALA A 456 -31.70 -43.73 3.57
CA ALA A 456 -31.10 -44.78 4.40
C ALA A 456 -32.09 -45.26 5.50
N ASP A 457 -32.05 -46.57 5.80
CA ASP A 457 -32.93 -47.30 6.73
C ASP A 457 -33.23 -46.62 8.09
N GLU A 458 -34.51 -46.65 8.51
CA GLU A 458 -34.97 -46.20 9.85
C GLU A 458 -34.25 -46.90 11.02
N LYS A 459 -33.71 -48.11 10.82
CA LYS A 459 -32.94 -48.83 11.86
C LYS A 459 -31.55 -48.25 12.12
N ALA A 460 -31.00 -47.41 11.24
CA ALA A 460 -29.72 -46.74 11.45
C ALA A 460 -29.86 -45.43 12.25
N LEU A 461 -31.02 -44.76 12.17
CA LEU A 461 -31.27 -43.49 12.87
C LEU A 461 -31.18 -43.65 14.40
N PHE A 462 -31.78 -44.72 14.94
CA PHE A 462 -31.96 -44.90 16.39
C PHE A 462 -30.64 -45.23 17.14
N THR A 463 -29.65 -45.79 16.45
CA THR A 463 -28.27 -45.95 16.99
C THR A 463 -27.46 -44.67 16.83
N TRP A 464 -27.71 -43.88 15.79
CA TRP A 464 -27.02 -42.61 15.52
C TRP A 464 -27.40 -41.51 16.54
N GLU A 465 -28.68 -41.39 16.92
CA GLU A 465 -29.11 -40.43 17.94
C GLU A 465 -28.44 -40.65 19.31
N ARG A 466 -28.22 -41.91 19.71
CA ARG A 466 -27.47 -42.22 20.95
C ARG A 466 -25.98 -41.90 20.83
N ALA A 467 -25.37 -42.09 19.66
CA ALA A 467 -23.99 -41.71 19.41
C ALA A 467 -23.82 -40.18 19.49
N GLN A 468 -24.73 -39.42 18.86
CA GLN A 468 -24.75 -37.97 18.94
C GLN A 468 -24.94 -37.45 20.37
N GLY A 469 -25.77 -38.10 21.20
CA GLY A 469 -25.94 -37.72 22.61
C GLY A 469 -24.63 -37.79 23.41
N ALA A 470 -23.84 -38.85 23.20
CA ALA A 470 -22.54 -39.01 23.86
C ALA A 470 -21.48 -38.01 23.35
N GLU A 471 -21.41 -37.81 22.03
CA GLU A 471 -20.48 -36.84 21.42
C GLU A 471 -20.83 -35.39 21.77
N ALA A 472 -22.12 -35.05 21.87
CA ALA A 472 -22.59 -33.73 22.31
C ALA A 472 -22.15 -33.43 23.75
N GLN A 473 -22.30 -34.39 24.69
CA GLN A 473 -21.82 -34.22 26.06
C GLN A 473 -20.30 -34.09 26.12
N GLN A 474 -19.55 -34.85 25.33
CA GLN A 474 -18.08 -34.73 25.26
C GLN A 474 -17.65 -33.38 24.66
N CYS A 475 -18.39 -32.87 23.67
CA CYS A 475 -18.18 -31.55 23.08
C CYS A 475 -18.47 -30.42 24.08
N GLU A 476 -19.54 -30.54 24.87
CA GLU A 476 -19.89 -29.57 25.91
C GLU A 476 -18.84 -29.53 27.04
N GLN A 477 -18.34 -30.68 27.49
CA GLN A 477 -17.25 -30.75 28.47
C GLN A 477 -15.96 -30.10 27.94
N LYS A 478 -15.57 -30.37 26.68
CA LYS A 478 -14.43 -29.71 26.02
C LYS A 478 -14.63 -28.20 25.87
N LEU A 479 -15.86 -27.74 25.63
CA LEU A 479 -16.16 -26.31 25.55
C LEU A 479 -16.04 -25.62 26.93
N LYS A 480 -16.54 -26.27 27.99
CA LYS A 480 -16.42 -25.76 29.38
C LYS A 480 -14.96 -25.69 29.82
N SER A 481 -14.13 -26.69 29.52
CA SER A 481 -12.70 -26.65 29.86
C SER A 481 -11.94 -25.57 29.08
N GLN A 482 -12.24 -25.36 27.79
CA GLN A 482 -11.68 -24.25 27.02
C GLN A 482 -12.11 -22.87 27.55
N GLN A 483 -13.36 -22.70 27.96
CA GLN A 483 -13.84 -21.44 28.57
C GLN A 483 -13.11 -21.16 29.89
N GLN A 484 -12.94 -22.18 30.75
CA GLN A 484 -12.22 -22.05 32.02
C GLN A 484 -10.73 -21.70 31.80
N GLN A 485 -10.08 -22.32 30.81
CA GLN A 485 -8.70 -22.00 30.44
C GLN A 485 -8.55 -20.58 29.87
N GLN A 486 -9.53 -20.10 29.09
CA GLN A 486 -9.55 -18.71 28.62
C GLN A 486 -9.73 -17.71 29.76
N GLN A 487 -10.59 -18.00 30.75
CA GLN A 487 -10.76 -17.16 31.94
C GLN A 487 -9.47 -17.06 32.76
N GLN A 488 -8.78 -18.19 32.99
CA GLN A 488 -7.47 -18.19 33.66
C GLN A 488 -6.43 -17.34 32.91
N PHE A 489 -6.38 -17.44 31.58
CA PHE A 489 -5.46 -16.64 30.76
C PHE A 489 -5.83 -15.15 30.67
N GLN A 490 -7.10 -14.79 30.89
CA GLN A 490 -7.52 -13.40 31.06
C GLN A 490 -7.09 -12.86 32.43
N GLN A 491 -7.30 -13.62 33.51
CA GLN A 491 -6.87 -13.24 34.87
C GLN A 491 -5.35 -13.05 34.96
N GLN A 492 -4.55 -13.96 34.38
CA GLN A 492 -3.08 -13.82 34.37
C GLN A 492 -2.62 -12.55 33.66
N ARG A 493 -3.24 -12.18 32.53
CA ARG A 493 -2.91 -10.94 31.81
C ARG A 493 -3.31 -9.68 32.59
N GLN A 494 -4.43 -9.69 33.29
CA GLN A 494 -4.82 -8.60 34.18
C GLN A 494 -3.81 -8.43 35.33
N LEU A 495 -3.36 -9.54 35.94
CA LEU A 495 -2.36 -9.51 37.00
C LEU A 495 -1.01 -8.93 36.51
N GLN A 496 -0.56 -9.35 35.33
CA GLN A 496 0.66 -8.82 34.70
C GLN A 496 0.55 -7.32 34.39
N GLN A 497 -0.60 -6.85 33.89
CA GLN A 497 -0.84 -5.42 33.64
C GLN A 497 -0.80 -4.60 34.93
N GLN A 498 -1.38 -5.10 36.02
CA GLN A 498 -1.32 -4.44 37.34
C GLN A 498 0.12 -4.37 37.87
N GLN A 499 0.90 -5.45 37.77
CA GLN A 499 2.31 -5.46 38.16
C GLN A 499 3.14 -4.44 37.34
N GLN A 500 2.91 -4.38 36.03
CA GLN A 500 3.62 -3.45 35.15
C GLN A 500 3.26 -1.98 35.45
N GLN A 501 1.99 -1.69 35.77
CA GLN A 501 1.57 -0.36 36.22
C GLN A 501 2.20 0.04 37.57
N GLN A 502 2.27 -0.88 38.53
CA GLN A 502 2.93 -0.63 39.81
C GLN A 502 4.44 -0.33 39.62
N GLN A 503 5.13 -1.08 38.76
CA GLN A 503 6.53 -0.85 38.45
C GLN A 503 6.75 0.53 37.80
N GLN A 504 5.91 0.93 36.85
CA GLN A 504 5.97 2.27 36.24
C GLN A 504 5.72 3.39 37.25
N GLN A 505 4.80 3.21 38.21
CA GLN A 505 4.57 4.19 39.28
C GLN A 505 5.80 4.32 40.20
N GLN A 506 6.45 3.21 40.55
CA GLN A 506 7.69 3.22 41.35
C GLN A 506 8.85 3.92 40.62
N GLU A 507 9.04 3.65 39.33
CA GLU A 507 10.04 4.35 38.51
C GLU A 507 9.76 5.86 38.42
N LEU A 508 8.49 6.26 38.26
CA LEU A 508 8.11 7.67 38.22
C LEU A 508 8.42 8.37 39.55
N GLN A 509 8.08 7.74 40.68
CA GLN A 509 8.41 8.25 42.02
C GLN A 509 9.92 8.40 42.22
N GLN A 510 10.73 7.43 41.78
CA GLN A 510 12.20 7.54 41.84
C GLN A 510 12.73 8.70 40.99
N ARG A 511 12.20 8.92 39.78
CA ARG A 511 12.60 10.06 38.93
C ARG A 511 12.26 11.41 39.57
N VAL A 512 11.08 11.54 40.21
CA VAL A 512 10.69 12.76 40.93
C VAL A 512 11.65 13.03 42.11
N LEU A 513 11.98 12.00 42.91
CA LEU A 513 12.95 12.13 44.01
C LEU A 513 14.35 12.53 43.51
N GLN A 514 14.81 11.97 42.39
CA GLN A 514 16.09 12.35 41.76
C GLN A 514 16.08 13.81 41.27
N GLN A 515 15.00 14.27 40.65
CA GLN A 515 14.86 15.67 40.24
C GLN A 515 14.85 16.64 41.43
N GLN A 516 14.13 16.31 42.51
CA GLN A 516 14.15 17.10 43.74
C GLN A 516 15.55 17.15 44.38
N ALA A 517 16.28 16.04 44.38
CA ALA A 517 17.66 16.00 44.87
C ALA A 517 18.61 16.87 44.01
N LEU A 518 18.43 16.88 42.69
CA LEU A 518 19.19 17.73 41.78
C LEU A 518 18.90 19.22 42.00
N GLN A 519 17.62 19.60 42.13
CA GLN A 519 17.21 20.97 42.45
C GLN A 519 17.79 21.45 43.78
N ARG A 520 17.78 20.62 44.83
CA ARG A 520 18.42 20.95 46.12
C ARG A 520 19.93 21.18 45.99
N ARG A 521 20.63 20.38 45.18
CA ARG A 521 22.07 20.57 44.90
C ARG A 521 22.33 21.88 44.14
N GLN A 522 21.50 22.23 43.17
CA GLN A 522 21.60 23.48 42.41
C GLN A 522 21.36 24.71 43.31
N ALA A 523 20.31 24.68 44.14
CA ALA A 523 20.02 25.76 45.09
C ALA A 523 21.17 25.94 46.11
N TRP A 524 21.71 24.84 46.65
CA TRP A 524 22.87 24.89 47.55
C TRP A 524 24.12 25.49 46.87
N ALA A 525 24.40 25.11 45.61
CA ALA A 525 25.52 25.65 44.85
C ALA A 525 25.38 27.16 44.58
N GLN A 526 24.16 27.64 44.29
CA GLN A 526 23.87 29.07 44.13
C GLN A 526 24.06 29.85 45.44
N GLN A 527 23.58 29.31 46.57
CA GLN A 527 23.77 29.92 47.89
C GLN A 527 25.26 29.99 48.26
N TYR A 528 26.02 28.92 48.01
CA TYR A 528 27.47 28.89 48.21
C TYR A 528 28.18 29.94 47.35
N GLN A 529 27.84 30.06 46.06
CA GLN A 529 28.39 31.11 45.19
C GLN A 529 28.06 32.54 45.64
N GLN A 530 26.91 32.77 46.29
CA GLN A 530 26.58 34.08 46.86
C GLN A 530 27.39 34.35 48.15
N GLN A 531 27.51 33.37 49.04
CA GLN A 531 28.21 33.52 50.31
C GLN A 531 29.73 33.68 50.16
N TYR A 532 30.33 33.09 49.11
CA TYR A 532 31.77 33.18 48.82
C TYR A 532 32.08 34.07 47.61
N ARG A 533 31.16 34.96 47.20
CA ARG A 533 31.44 35.97 46.17
C ARG A 533 32.42 37.00 46.72
N TRP A 534 33.72 36.74 46.53
CA TRP A 534 34.79 37.69 46.80
C TRP A 534 34.46 39.06 46.20
N HIS A 535 34.35 40.08 47.06
CA HIS A 535 34.35 41.46 46.61
C HIS A 535 35.73 41.78 46.04
N PRO A 536 35.86 42.13 44.74
CA PRO A 536 37.10 42.69 44.23
C PRO A 536 37.19 44.12 44.78
N ALA A 537 37.95 44.32 45.85
CA ALA A 537 38.31 45.65 46.31
C ALA A 537 39.07 46.36 45.17
N GLN A 538 38.60 47.55 44.81
CA GLN A 538 39.23 48.36 43.77
C GLN A 538 40.64 48.76 44.22
N GLY A 539 41.65 48.27 43.51
CA GLY A 539 43.06 48.53 43.81
C GLY A 539 43.91 48.44 42.55
N SER A 540 43.98 49.54 41.80
CA SER A 540 44.89 49.65 40.66
C SER A 540 46.33 49.80 41.13
N MET A 541 47.20 48.82 40.84
CA MET A 541 48.65 49.03 40.87
C MET A 541 49.31 48.34 39.68
N ASN A 542 49.84 49.15 38.76
CA ASN A 542 50.94 48.75 37.89
C ASN A 542 52.18 48.51 38.77
N LEU A 543 52.95 47.45 38.53
CA LEU A 543 54.42 47.54 38.64
C LEU A 543 55.13 46.42 37.88
N HIS A 544 56.31 46.78 37.39
CA HIS A 544 57.19 45.95 36.59
C HIS A 544 58.02 44.98 37.45
N SER A 545 58.48 43.91 36.78
CA SER A 545 59.83 43.32 36.88
C SER A 545 60.31 42.60 38.16
N GLN A 546 60.77 41.37 37.91
CA GLN A 546 62.10 40.83 38.26
C GLN A 546 62.39 40.19 39.64
N MET A 547 63.14 39.08 39.52
CA MET A 547 64.05 38.40 40.48
C MET A 547 63.47 37.65 41.69
N GLY A 548 64.12 36.50 41.99
CA GLY A 548 64.47 36.19 43.39
C GLY A 548 64.08 34.81 43.96
N CYS A 549 64.77 33.75 43.53
CA CYS A 549 65.33 32.64 44.34
C CYS A 549 64.66 32.06 45.63
N ASN A 550 64.88 30.74 45.77
CA ASN A 550 65.13 29.98 47.02
C ASN A 550 63.97 29.62 47.97
N GLY A 551 63.45 28.40 47.80
CA GLY A 551 63.73 27.28 48.73
C GLY A 551 63.18 27.30 50.17
N CYS A 552 62.12 26.51 50.40
CA CYS A 552 61.85 25.67 51.59
C CYS A 552 60.70 24.70 51.19
N GLN A 553 60.77 23.38 51.36
CA GLN A 553 60.63 22.62 52.62
C GLN A 553 59.34 23.04 53.38
N THR A 554 58.42 22.17 53.79
CA THR A 554 58.50 20.72 54.09
C THR A 554 57.09 20.07 54.14
N LEU A 555 57.02 18.78 54.49
CA LEU A 555 55.84 18.02 54.96
C LEU A 555 54.81 17.53 53.91
N ALA A 556 55.16 16.41 53.28
CA ALA A 556 54.19 15.36 52.96
C ALA A 556 54.29 14.24 54.03
N SER A 557 53.17 13.74 54.54
CA SER A 557 53.12 12.50 55.32
C SER A 557 51.73 11.84 55.28
N SER A 558 51.69 10.51 55.42
CA SER A 558 50.54 9.58 55.41
C SER A 558 49.93 9.14 54.05
N TRP A 559 50.65 8.21 53.41
CA TRP A 559 50.14 7.07 52.61
C TRP A 559 49.43 6.04 53.56
N PRO A 560 48.64 5.02 53.11
CA PRO A 560 48.84 4.15 51.93
C PRO A 560 47.62 3.95 50.98
N HIS A 561 47.75 3.64 49.69
CA HIS A 561 48.49 2.58 48.96
C HIS A 561 47.86 1.17 49.00
N GLN A 562 47.13 0.81 47.93
CA GLN A 562 47.16 -0.47 47.17
C GLN A 562 46.18 -0.32 45.97
N GLN A 563 46.63 -0.34 44.70
CA GLN A 563 46.90 -1.53 43.83
C GLN A 563 45.62 -2.36 43.55
N MET A 564 45.21 -2.77 42.34
CA MET A 564 45.83 -3.01 40.99
C MET A 564 44.68 -3.04 39.93
N TRP A 565 44.80 -2.98 38.58
CA TRP A 565 45.83 -2.56 37.59
C TRP A 565 45.25 -2.59 36.14
N TYR A 566 45.71 -1.72 35.23
CA TYR A 566 45.62 -1.79 33.72
C TYR A 566 44.18 -1.72 33.09
N ASN A 567 43.90 -1.11 31.93
CA ASN A 567 44.65 -0.86 30.69
C ASN A 567 44.19 0.42 29.92
N TYR A 568 45.05 0.95 29.03
CA TYR A 568 44.83 2.03 28.03
C TYR A 568 44.12 1.51 26.74
N PRO A 569 43.88 2.29 25.63
CA PRO A 569 43.97 3.75 25.39
C PRO A 569 42.80 4.43 24.61
N VAL A 570 42.72 5.77 24.71
CA VAL A 570 42.57 6.79 23.64
C VAL A 570 41.61 6.56 22.43
N MET A 571 40.61 7.45 22.28
CA MET A 571 40.56 8.37 21.11
C MET A 571 39.77 9.66 21.41
N ALA A 572 40.15 10.76 20.77
CA ALA A 572 39.74 12.12 21.11
C ALA A 572 38.73 12.73 20.13
N VAL A 573 37.92 13.67 20.62
CA VAL A 573 37.32 14.73 19.78
C VAL A 573 37.61 16.08 20.45
N ARG A 574 38.34 16.95 19.75
CA ARG A 574 38.48 18.37 20.12
C ARG A 574 37.21 19.11 19.71
N TYR A 575 36.73 19.99 20.59
CA TYR A 575 36.17 21.28 20.18
C TYR A 575 36.84 22.37 21.00
N ALA A 576 37.16 23.47 20.33
CA ALA A 576 37.72 24.69 20.89
C ALA A 576 37.55 25.82 19.87
N PRO A 577 37.49 27.09 20.32
CA PRO A 577 36.59 27.62 21.33
C PRO A 577 35.29 28.16 20.72
#